data_AF-A0A1C4SLF3-F1
#
_entry.id   AF-A0A1C4SLF3-F1
#
_cell.length_a   1.000
_cell.length_b   1.000
_cell.length_c   1.000
_cell.angle_alpha   90.00
_cell.angle_beta   90.00
_cell.angle_gamma   90.00
#
_symmetry.space_group_name_H-M   'P 1'
#
loop_
_entity.id
_entity.type
_entity.pdbx_description
1 polymer ?
#
loop_
_entity_poly.entity_id
_entity_poly.type
_entity_poly.pdbx_seq_one_letter_code
_entity_poly.pdbx_strand_id
1 'polypeptide(L)'
;MYELSRVRLYSIGPAGARYADTVLDLRGVGQPVPDPAPTQAEFFEEEPVGPPRRPAPAGVLFLENGGGKSVLLKLIFSVMLPGHRNTLGGASSGVLRKFLLADDCGHVVLEWQHTLTGECVVVGKASEWRGRQVSNDPRKFAEAWYSFRPGPGLSLDNLPVAESTAVRPPVEGQSGARGRRRTMKGFRDAFTEAGKAYPHLEVHWEETHDRWIEHLGDLGLDPELFRYQREMNADEGEAAGLFAVKKDSDFTDLLLRAVTDTRDTDGLADLVGGFGNKLGRRAELIAERDFTAGSVDLLGRIVDAADTRARAREVHTGAERRTRSLARRLSARGGRERTRAADLATRVTGAAHAVTQAESARGHSSLIAAELAYRNASLALAAAEKSAAAQKRELADARTLHSAWQAAEAVLRHRAAADRVARVASAIQEAERDAAPALAARARAAVDLVRALHAAAESAEALANEGEERSATLQETGETAHRDATAAATEAQRARSEAGHLRQRLTEVEQETAEAVRAGWLDDSAPTPTRPAPRSPRATPR
;
A
#
# COMPACT_ATOMS: atom_id res chain seq x y z
N MET A 1 65.86 30.76 -55.04
CA MET A 1 66.67 30.30 -56.20
C MET A 1 68.10 30.16 -55.75
N TYR A 2 68.83 29.16 -56.24
CA TYR A 2 70.20 28.88 -55.83
C TYR A 2 71.18 29.00 -57.00
N GLU A 3 72.42 29.38 -56.70
CA GLU A 3 73.54 29.44 -57.64
C GLU A 3 74.70 28.56 -57.15
N LEU A 4 75.39 27.89 -58.06
CA LEU A 4 76.49 26.99 -57.72
C LEU A 4 77.69 27.80 -57.20
N SER A 5 78.02 27.69 -55.92
CA SER A 5 79.10 28.44 -55.28
C SER A 5 80.44 27.71 -55.37
N ARG A 6 80.44 26.39 -55.14
CA ARG A 6 81.66 25.56 -55.16
C ARG A 6 81.38 24.15 -55.67
N VAL A 7 82.37 23.54 -56.29
CA VAL A 7 82.36 22.12 -56.69
C VAL A 7 83.59 21.43 -56.12
N ARG A 8 83.41 20.35 -55.36
CA ARG A 8 84.49 19.49 -54.89
C ARG A 8 84.41 18.11 -55.52
N LEU A 9 85.52 17.67 -56.10
CA LEU A 9 85.70 16.34 -56.69
C LEU A 9 86.79 15.59 -55.94
N TYR A 10 86.44 14.44 -55.38
CA TYR A 10 87.35 13.61 -54.57
C TYR A 10 87.43 12.18 -55.12
N SER A 11 88.64 11.68 -55.32
CA SER A 11 88.94 10.31 -55.77
C SER A 11 88.08 9.84 -56.96
N ILE A 12 87.87 10.70 -57.95
CA ILE A 12 86.99 10.44 -59.10
C ILE A 12 87.55 11.02 -60.40
N GLY A 13 87.17 10.45 -61.54
CA GLY A 13 87.65 10.86 -62.87
C GLY A 13 88.45 9.76 -63.59
N PRO A 14 88.67 9.89 -64.91
CA PRO A 14 89.43 8.94 -65.72
C PRO A 14 90.88 8.83 -65.22
N ALA A 15 91.49 7.66 -65.40
CA ALA A 15 92.81 7.35 -64.84
C ALA A 15 93.92 8.36 -65.24
N GLY A 16 93.87 8.92 -66.45
CA GLY A 16 94.84 9.92 -66.94
C GLY A 16 94.55 11.38 -66.56
N ALA A 17 93.37 11.69 -66.03
CA ALA A 17 92.97 13.05 -65.62
C ALA A 17 92.05 12.94 -64.39
N ARG A 18 92.62 12.46 -63.29
CA ARG A 18 91.91 12.10 -62.06
C ARG A 18 91.84 13.28 -61.09
N TYR A 19 90.63 13.60 -60.63
CA TYR A 19 90.41 14.56 -59.56
C TYR A 19 90.66 13.85 -58.22
N ALA A 20 91.87 14.03 -57.68
CA ALA A 20 92.28 13.41 -56.41
C ALA A 20 91.54 14.06 -55.22
N ASP A 21 91.70 15.37 -55.09
CA ASP A 21 90.91 16.27 -54.24
C ASP A 21 90.98 17.65 -54.88
N THR A 22 89.93 18.05 -55.59
CA THR A 22 89.92 19.27 -56.43
C THR A 22 88.70 20.10 -56.09
N VAL A 23 88.92 21.35 -55.68
CA VAL A 23 87.86 22.34 -55.43
C VAL A 23 87.88 23.38 -56.55
N LEU A 24 86.73 23.61 -57.17
CA LEU A 24 86.45 24.77 -58.01
C LEU A 24 85.66 25.76 -57.16
N ASP A 25 86.20 26.95 -56.97
CA ASP A 25 85.54 28.01 -56.20
C ASP A 25 85.03 29.10 -57.15
N LEU A 26 83.74 29.42 -57.05
CA LEU A 26 83.05 30.42 -57.85
C LEU A 26 82.56 31.60 -56.99
N ARG A 27 82.80 31.59 -55.66
CA ARG A 27 82.30 32.60 -54.72
C ARG A 27 82.96 33.97 -54.92
N GLY A 28 82.35 35.00 -54.31
CA GLY A 28 82.99 36.31 -54.15
C GLY A 28 82.98 37.24 -55.37
N VAL A 29 82.60 36.75 -56.56
CA VAL A 29 82.69 37.51 -57.83
C VAL A 29 81.41 38.28 -58.17
N GLY A 30 80.24 37.73 -57.80
CA GLY A 30 78.93 38.25 -58.22
C GLY A 30 78.50 39.55 -57.54
N GLN A 31 77.23 39.90 -57.77
CA GLN A 31 76.57 40.98 -57.04
C GLN A 31 76.47 40.63 -55.54
N PRO A 32 76.47 41.63 -54.63
CA PRO A 32 76.14 41.41 -53.23
C PRO A 32 74.81 40.66 -53.05
N VAL A 33 74.75 39.80 -52.04
CA VAL A 33 73.52 39.16 -51.58
C VAL A 33 72.58 40.24 -51.03
N PRO A 34 71.30 40.34 -51.49
CA PRO A 34 70.40 41.42 -51.11
C PRO A 34 69.99 41.46 -49.63
N ASP A 35 69.76 40.30 -49.00
CA ASP A 35 69.24 40.18 -47.64
C ASP A 35 69.98 39.08 -46.87
N PRO A 36 71.28 39.27 -46.57
CA PRO A 36 72.14 38.19 -46.08
C PRO A 36 71.69 37.70 -44.71
N ALA A 37 71.54 36.37 -44.58
CA ALA A 37 71.26 35.70 -43.33
C ALA A 37 72.35 36.02 -42.28
N PRO A 38 71.99 36.13 -40.98
CA PRO A 38 72.94 36.54 -39.94
C PRO A 38 74.03 35.48 -39.72
N THR A 39 75.22 35.74 -40.24
CA THR A 39 76.41 34.92 -40.01
C THR A 39 76.97 35.19 -38.61
N GLN A 40 77.12 34.17 -37.77
CA GLN A 40 77.94 34.26 -36.58
C GLN A 40 79.42 34.21 -36.99
N ALA A 41 80.16 35.30 -36.78
CA ALA A 41 81.61 35.30 -36.97
C ALA A 41 82.27 34.37 -35.94
N GLU A 42 83.20 33.52 -36.37
CA GLU A 42 84.06 32.79 -35.44
C GLU A 42 84.99 33.78 -34.73
N PHE A 43 85.15 33.64 -33.41
CA PHE A 43 85.75 34.64 -32.49
C PHE A 43 87.23 35.01 -32.76
N PHE A 44 87.85 34.44 -33.80
CA PHE A 44 89.28 34.53 -34.10
C PHE A 44 89.63 34.73 -35.59
N GLU A 45 88.64 34.93 -36.48
CA GLU A 45 88.90 35.24 -37.89
C GLU A 45 88.75 36.75 -38.19
N GLU A 46 89.44 37.23 -39.23
CA GLU A 46 89.31 38.62 -39.70
C GLU A 46 87.92 38.81 -40.32
N GLU A 47 87.17 39.84 -39.91
CA GLU A 47 85.83 40.09 -40.47
C GLU A 47 85.90 40.29 -42.00
N PRO A 48 85.12 39.53 -42.80
CA PRO A 48 85.14 39.66 -44.25
C PRO A 48 84.67 41.05 -44.69
N VAL A 49 85.45 41.69 -45.58
CA VAL A 49 85.25 43.08 -45.97
C VAL A 49 84.04 43.22 -46.92
N GLY A 50 82.86 43.40 -46.32
CA GLY A 50 81.61 43.73 -47.01
C GLY A 50 80.57 42.59 -47.02
N PRO A 51 79.34 42.86 -47.51
CA PRO A 51 78.28 41.86 -47.57
C PRO A 51 78.71 40.67 -48.47
N PRO A 52 78.28 39.43 -48.13
CA PRO A 52 78.62 38.26 -48.94
C PRO A 52 78.15 38.47 -50.38
N ARG A 53 78.97 38.03 -51.33
CA ARG A 53 78.69 38.14 -52.77
C ARG A 53 78.23 36.81 -53.31
N ARG A 54 77.30 36.87 -54.27
CA ARG A 54 76.84 35.72 -55.06
C ARG A 54 77.99 35.10 -55.86
N PRO A 55 77.83 33.86 -56.35
CA PRO A 55 78.84 33.22 -57.20
C PRO A 55 79.03 33.95 -58.53
N ALA A 56 80.09 33.58 -59.26
CA ALA A 56 80.35 34.08 -60.60
C ALA A 56 79.20 33.68 -61.55
N PRO A 57 78.54 34.63 -62.23
CA PRO A 57 77.38 34.33 -63.09
C PRO A 57 77.75 33.57 -64.37
N ALA A 58 79.03 33.56 -64.74
CA ALA A 58 79.60 32.74 -65.79
C ALA A 58 81.07 32.41 -65.47
N GLY A 59 81.51 31.21 -65.84
CA GLY A 59 82.90 30.77 -65.70
C GLY A 59 83.36 30.03 -66.97
N VAL A 60 84.57 30.31 -67.43
CA VAL A 60 85.14 29.66 -68.63
C VAL A 60 86.24 28.71 -68.21
N LEU A 61 86.02 27.42 -68.48
CA LEU A 61 86.98 26.35 -68.20
C LEU A 61 87.84 26.06 -69.43
N PHE A 62 89.09 26.51 -69.40
CA PHE A 62 90.11 26.18 -70.37
C PHE A 62 90.81 24.88 -69.96
N LEU A 63 90.67 23.85 -70.78
CA LEU A 63 91.30 22.54 -70.63
C LEU A 63 91.72 22.05 -72.01
N GLU A 64 92.87 21.38 -72.10
CA GLU A 64 93.31 20.74 -73.33
C GLU A 64 92.34 19.62 -73.75
N ASN A 65 92.38 19.23 -75.03
CA ASN A 65 91.55 18.14 -75.54
C ASN A 65 91.87 16.83 -74.78
N GLY A 66 90.86 16.27 -74.12
CA GLY A 66 91.01 15.11 -73.22
C GLY A 66 91.21 15.46 -71.74
N GLY A 67 91.47 16.73 -71.39
CA GLY A 67 91.67 17.22 -70.02
C GLY A 67 90.44 17.21 -69.10
N GLY A 68 89.37 16.49 -69.47
CA GLY A 68 88.24 16.21 -68.58
C GLY A 68 87.07 17.21 -68.60
N LYS A 69 87.04 18.25 -69.45
CA LYS A 69 85.93 19.25 -69.48
C LYS A 69 84.54 18.61 -69.50
N SER A 70 84.29 17.69 -70.44
CA SER A 70 83.01 16.97 -70.57
C SER A 70 82.80 15.93 -69.46
N VAL A 71 83.87 15.47 -68.79
CA VAL A 71 83.77 14.58 -67.62
C VAL A 71 83.31 15.35 -66.40
N LEU A 72 83.93 16.51 -66.12
CA LEU A 72 83.54 17.43 -65.05
C LEU A 72 82.05 17.78 -65.13
N LEU A 73 81.56 18.16 -66.31
CA LEU A 73 80.12 18.39 -66.52
C LEU A 73 79.29 17.13 -66.24
N LYS A 74 79.65 15.97 -66.79
CA LYS A 74 78.92 14.71 -66.51
C LYS A 74 78.93 14.33 -65.02
N LEU A 75 79.99 14.66 -64.28
CA LEU A 75 80.07 14.44 -62.83
C LEU A 75 79.11 15.36 -62.06
N ILE A 76 79.15 16.68 -62.32
CA ILE A 76 78.24 17.67 -61.71
C ILE A 76 76.77 17.28 -61.96
N PHE A 77 76.41 17.02 -63.23
CA PHE A 77 75.05 16.61 -63.59
C PHE A 77 74.62 15.29 -62.93
N SER A 78 75.56 14.39 -62.56
CA SER A 78 75.22 13.13 -61.90
C SER A 78 74.74 13.25 -60.45
N VAL A 79 74.91 14.44 -59.84
CA VAL A 79 74.34 14.79 -58.53
C VAL A 79 72.90 15.31 -58.70
N MET A 80 72.68 16.22 -59.66
CA MET A 80 71.38 16.87 -59.88
C MET A 80 70.38 15.99 -60.63
N LEU A 81 70.85 15.18 -61.57
CA LEU A 81 70.05 14.30 -62.41
C LEU A 81 70.49 12.84 -62.23
N PRO A 82 70.00 12.13 -61.19
CA PRO A 82 70.31 10.73 -61.00
C PRO A 82 69.75 9.85 -62.12
N GLY A 83 70.31 8.65 -62.27
CA GLY A 83 69.82 7.64 -63.20
C GLY A 83 70.49 7.61 -64.59
N HIS A 84 70.66 6.40 -65.12
CA HIS A 84 71.41 6.11 -66.35
C HIS A 84 70.89 6.79 -67.62
N ARG A 85 69.59 7.11 -67.68
CA ARG A 85 68.97 7.81 -68.81
C ARG A 85 69.27 9.31 -68.84
N ASN A 86 69.77 9.87 -67.74
CA ASN A 86 69.83 11.32 -67.56
C ASN A 86 71.21 11.96 -67.72
N THR A 87 72.27 11.16 -67.89
CA THR A 87 73.65 11.64 -68.06
C THR A 87 73.85 12.39 -69.39
N LEU A 88 74.60 13.49 -69.41
CA LEU A 88 74.96 14.21 -70.64
C LEU A 88 75.65 13.30 -71.68
N GLY A 89 75.25 13.42 -72.95
CA GLY A 89 75.94 12.82 -74.11
C GLY A 89 75.59 11.35 -74.40
N GLY A 90 74.30 11.04 -74.51
CA GLY A 90 73.80 9.78 -75.09
C GLY A 90 73.77 8.56 -74.15
N ALA A 91 72.98 7.55 -74.54
CA ALA A 91 72.51 6.42 -73.72
C ALA A 91 73.58 5.37 -73.26
N SER A 92 74.83 5.78 -73.11
CA SER A 92 75.95 4.94 -72.66
C SER A 92 75.98 4.80 -71.12
N SER A 93 75.06 3.99 -70.58
CA SER A 93 74.75 3.86 -69.14
C SER A 93 75.94 3.55 -68.20
N GLY A 94 77.08 3.09 -68.73
CA GLY A 94 78.27 2.73 -67.98
C GLY A 94 79.40 3.77 -67.91
N VAL A 95 79.28 4.97 -68.49
CA VAL A 95 80.42 5.91 -68.60
C VAL A 95 80.94 6.39 -67.23
N LEU A 96 80.06 6.80 -66.31
CA LEU A 96 80.49 7.28 -64.99
C LEU A 96 81.23 6.21 -64.16
N ARG A 97 80.87 4.93 -64.35
CA ARG A 97 81.53 3.80 -63.67
C ARG A 97 83.01 3.63 -64.07
N LYS A 98 83.38 4.05 -65.28
CA LYS A 98 84.76 4.05 -65.77
C LYS A 98 85.64 5.13 -65.11
N PHE A 99 85.05 6.03 -64.32
CA PHE A 99 85.74 7.10 -63.61
C PHE A 99 86.02 6.78 -62.12
N LEU A 100 85.72 5.55 -61.68
CA LEU A 100 85.97 5.09 -60.32
C LEU A 100 86.88 3.85 -60.30
N LEU A 101 87.97 3.92 -59.54
CA LEU A 101 88.91 2.81 -59.34
C LEU A 101 88.38 1.83 -58.29
N ALA A 102 88.94 0.62 -58.28
CA ALA A 102 88.45 -0.50 -57.46
C ALA A 102 88.40 -0.20 -55.95
N ASP A 103 89.46 0.39 -55.39
CA ASP A 103 89.62 0.64 -53.95
C ASP A 103 89.06 1.98 -53.44
N ASP A 104 88.42 2.77 -54.32
CA ASP A 104 88.09 4.16 -54.05
C ASP A 104 86.59 4.40 -53.79
N CYS A 105 86.33 5.25 -52.80
CA CYS A 105 85.04 5.94 -52.64
C CYS A 105 85.17 7.33 -53.28
N GLY A 106 84.52 7.53 -54.42
CA GLY A 106 84.53 8.79 -55.15
C GLY A 106 83.40 9.70 -54.70
N HIS A 107 83.68 11.00 -54.56
CA HIS A 107 82.67 12.00 -54.22
C HIS A 107 82.61 13.11 -55.27
N VAL A 108 81.39 13.49 -55.64
CA VAL A 108 81.08 14.74 -56.34
C VAL A 108 80.22 15.56 -55.39
N VAL A 109 80.63 16.78 -55.08
CA VAL A 109 79.94 17.62 -54.10
C VAL A 109 79.77 19.02 -54.65
N LEU A 110 78.55 19.55 -54.53
CA LEU A 110 78.11 20.82 -55.05
C LEU A 110 77.60 21.65 -53.87
N GLU A 111 78.21 22.80 -53.62
CA GLU A 111 77.68 23.80 -52.71
C GLU A 111 76.89 24.82 -53.52
N TRP A 112 75.71 25.16 -53.03
CA TRP A 112 74.75 26.06 -53.64
C TRP A 112 74.45 27.20 -52.69
N GLN A 113 74.53 28.45 -53.15
CA GLN A 113 74.22 29.65 -52.39
C GLN A 113 72.86 30.21 -52.81
N HIS A 114 71.99 30.53 -51.84
CA HIS A 114 70.68 31.12 -52.11
C HIS A 114 70.83 32.58 -52.55
N THR A 115 70.21 32.96 -53.68
CA THR A 115 70.46 34.26 -54.33
C THR A 115 69.96 35.48 -53.55
N LEU A 116 69.00 35.29 -52.64
CA LEU A 116 68.45 36.36 -51.80
C LEU A 116 69.09 36.41 -50.42
N THR A 117 69.23 35.25 -49.77
CA THR A 117 69.64 35.15 -48.35
C THR A 117 71.10 34.79 -48.14
N GLY A 118 71.80 34.33 -49.17
CA GLY A 118 73.19 33.88 -49.05
C GLY A 118 73.38 32.57 -48.28
N GLU A 119 72.30 31.96 -47.77
CA GLU A 119 72.36 30.64 -47.13
C GLU A 119 72.90 29.60 -48.11
N CYS A 120 73.77 28.72 -47.61
CA CYS A 120 74.31 27.63 -48.41
C CYS A 120 73.57 26.31 -48.15
N VAL A 121 73.47 25.48 -49.17
CA VAL A 121 73.14 24.05 -49.06
C VAL A 121 74.18 23.25 -49.84
N VAL A 122 74.70 22.20 -49.23
CA VAL A 122 75.63 21.27 -49.90
C VAL A 122 74.84 20.03 -50.29
N VAL A 123 74.96 19.64 -51.55
CA VAL A 123 74.45 18.36 -52.06
C VAL A 123 75.61 17.57 -52.67
N GLY A 124 75.63 16.26 -52.47
CA GLY A 124 76.72 15.43 -52.92
C GLY A 124 76.27 14.03 -53.29
N LYS A 125 77.16 13.35 -54.03
CA LYS A 125 77.04 11.97 -54.43
C LYS A 125 78.29 11.22 -53.99
N ALA A 126 78.10 10.06 -53.38
CA ALA A 126 79.15 9.09 -53.10
C ALA A 126 79.02 7.88 -54.05
N SER A 127 80.14 7.27 -54.42
CA SER A 127 80.16 6.07 -55.26
C SER A 127 81.31 5.14 -54.90
N GLU A 128 81.03 3.85 -54.71
CA GLU A 128 82.02 2.81 -54.35
C GLU A 128 81.72 1.49 -55.09
N TRP A 129 82.76 0.74 -55.47
CA TRP A 129 82.62 -0.63 -55.93
C TRP A 129 82.47 -1.60 -54.74
N ARG A 130 81.34 -2.29 -54.64
CA ARG A 130 81.08 -3.30 -53.61
C ARG A 130 82.12 -4.42 -53.71
N GLY A 131 82.81 -4.68 -52.60
CA GLY A 131 83.91 -5.64 -52.55
C GLY A 131 85.22 -5.15 -53.17
N ARG A 132 85.34 -3.85 -53.46
CA ARG A 132 86.55 -3.18 -53.98
C ARG A 132 87.10 -3.79 -55.27
N GLN A 133 86.20 -4.17 -56.18
CA GLN A 133 86.55 -4.76 -57.47
C GLN A 133 85.69 -4.15 -58.58
N VAL A 134 86.33 -3.59 -59.60
CA VAL A 134 85.64 -3.12 -60.81
C VAL A 134 84.92 -4.29 -61.46
N SER A 135 83.64 -4.10 -61.81
CA SER A 135 82.81 -5.17 -62.38
C SER A 135 81.86 -4.66 -63.46
N ASN A 136 81.52 -5.54 -64.41
CA ASN A 136 80.49 -5.25 -65.40
C ASN A 136 79.07 -5.40 -64.84
N ASP A 137 78.89 -6.02 -63.66
CA ASP A 137 77.59 -6.13 -62.98
C ASP A 137 77.16 -4.77 -62.39
N PRO A 138 76.05 -4.16 -62.86
CA PRO A 138 75.54 -2.91 -62.32
C PRO A 138 75.26 -2.94 -60.81
N ARG A 139 74.90 -4.11 -60.24
CA ARG A 139 74.50 -4.27 -58.83
C ARG A 139 75.68 -4.20 -57.85
N LYS A 140 76.92 -4.26 -58.38
CA LYS A 140 78.15 -4.07 -57.61
C LYS A 140 78.62 -2.61 -57.55
N PHE A 141 78.04 -1.72 -58.33
CA PHE A 141 78.30 -0.29 -58.20
C PHE A 141 77.30 0.31 -57.21
N ALA A 142 77.78 0.82 -56.07
CA ALA A 142 76.93 1.49 -55.10
C ALA A 142 76.97 3.00 -55.35
N GLU A 143 75.79 3.63 -55.36
CA GLU A 143 75.59 5.08 -55.51
C GLU A 143 74.64 5.53 -54.41
N ALA A 144 74.92 6.69 -53.81
CA ALA A 144 74.01 7.35 -52.88
C ALA A 144 74.24 8.86 -52.96
N TRP A 145 73.22 9.60 -52.57
CA TRP A 145 73.21 11.06 -52.53
C TRP A 145 72.98 11.52 -51.10
N TYR A 146 73.48 12.70 -50.79
CA TYR A 146 73.39 13.29 -49.47
C TYR A 146 73.30 14.80 -49.55
N SER A 147 72.66 15.43 -48.57
CA SER A 147 72.67 16.88 -48.43
C SER A 147 72.86 17.31 -46.98
N PHE A 148 73.35 18.52 -46.78
CA PHE A 148 73.42 19.17 -45.48
C PHE A 148 73.51 20.69 -45.65
N ARG A 149 73.08 21.45 -44.65
CA ARG A 149 73.43 22.88 -44.50
C ARG A 149 74.82 22.97 -43.89
N PRO A 150 75.80 23.64 -44.53
CA PRO A 150 77.15 23.74 -43.99
C PRO A 150 77.16 24.68 -42.77
N GLY A 151 77.97 24.34 -41.77
CA GLY A 151 78.08 25.10 -40.52
C GLY A 151 79.21 24.57 -39.63
N PRO A 152 79.34 25.09 -38.39
CA PRO A 152 80.33 24.63 -37.44
C PRO A 152 80.24 23.11 -37.22
N GLY A 153 81.32 22.39 -37.55
CA GLY A 153 81.41 20.93 -37.47
C GLY A 153 81.31 20.20 -38.81
N LEU A 154 80.66 20.76 -39.85
CA LEU A 154 80.64 20.17 -41.19
C LEU A 154 80.46 21.22 -42.30
N SER A 155 81.42 21.30 -43.22
CA SER A 155 81.47 22.18 -44.38
C SER A 155 82.03 21.46 -45.60
N LEU A 156 82.06 22.11 -46.77
CA LEU A 156 82.65 21.53 -47.97
C LEU A 156 84.14 21.19 -47.81
N ASP A 157 84.88 21.95 -47.00
CA ASP A 157 86.34 21.82 -46.83
C ASP A 157 86.71 20.68 -45.86
N ASN A 158 85.94 20.49 -44.79
CA ASN A 158 86.22 19.52 -43.73
C ASN A 158 85.49 18.16 -43.87
N LEU A 159 84.82 17.90 -45.01
CA LEU A 159 84.09 16.66 -45.30
C LEU A 159 84.85 15.39 -44.85
N PRO A 160 84.20 14.42 -44.19
CA PRO A 160 84.83 13.21 -43.67
C PRO A 160 85.05 12.15 -44.76
N VAL A 161 85.70 12.51 -45.87
CA VAL A 161 86.04 11.60 -47.00
C VAL A 161 87.25 10.70 -46.72
N ALA A 162 88.09 11.09 -45.76
CA ALA A 162 89.21 10.29 -45.24
C ALA A 162 89.33 10.49 -43.72
N GLU A 163 90.25 9.77 -43.09
CA GLU A 163 90.68 10.06 -41.71
C GLU A 163 91.30 11.47 -41.66
N SER A 164 90.87 12.29 -40.69
CA SER A 164 91.48 13.61 -40.47
C SER A 164 92.78 13.45 -39.68
N THR A 165 93.83 14.11 -40.13
CA THR A 165 95.10 14.25 -39.40
C THR A 165 95.32 15.69 -38.94
N ALA A 166 94.33 16.57 -39.12
CA ALA A 166 94.42 17.98 -38.78
C ALA A 166 94.00 18.23 -37.32
N VAL A 167 94.88 18.89 -36.55
CA VAL A 167 94.65 19.31 -35.15
C VAL A 167 94.10 20.75 -35.06
N ARG A 168 94.03 21.45 -36.20
CA ARG A 168 93.50 22.81 -36.36
C ARG A 168 92.47 22.84 -37.49
N PRO A 169 91.59 23.86 -37.54
CA PRO A 169 90.73 24.09 -38.71
C PRO A 169 91.57 24.13 -40.00
N PRO A 170 91.13 23.49 -41.10
CA PRO A 170 91.81 23.59 -42.37
C PRO A 170 91.66 25.00 -42.97
N VAL A 171 92.68 25.48 -43.67
CA VAL A 171 92.61 26.72 -44.45
C VAL A 171 91.60 26.54 -45.59
N GLU A 172 90.81 27.57 -45.86
CA GLU A 172 89.77 27.58 -46.89
C GLU A 172 90.26 27.05 -48.25
N GLY A 173 89.48 26.16 -48.89
CA GLY A 173 89.85 25.49 -50.13
C GLY A 173 90.82 24.31 -49.97
N GLN A 174 91.35 24.05 -48.77
CA GLN A 174 92.19 22.89 -48.48
C GLN A 174 91.49 21.84 -47.62
N SER A 175 91.66 20.57 -47.99
CA SER A 175 91.12 19.43 -47.25
C SER A 175 91.90 19.14 -45.97
N GLY A 176 91.20 19.02 -44.84
CA GLY A 176 91.73 18.43 -43.60
C GLY A 176 91.85 16.89 -43.64
N ALA A 177 91.21 16.24 -44.63
CA ALA A 177 91.10 14.79 -44.75
C ALA A 177 92.27 14.19 -45.56
N ARG A 178 93.47 14.15 -44.94
CA ARG A 178 94.72 13.64 -45.56
C ARG A 178 95.11 12.21 -45.16
N GLY A 179 94.38 11.56 -44.25
CA GLY A 179 94.64 10.19 -43.80
C GLY A 179 94.10 9.11 -44.74
N ARG A 180 93.80 7.92 -44.19
CA ARG A 180 93.25 6.80 -44.96
C ARG A 180 91.89 7.15 -45.55
N ARG A 181 91.69 6.90 -46.86
CA ARG A 181 90.38 7.05 -47.53
C ARG A 181 89.32 6.19 -46.84
N ARG A 182 88.16 6.77 -46.54
CA ARG A 182 87.02 6.04 -45.98
C ARG A 182 86.27 5.30 -47.08
N THR A 183 85.61 4.21 -46.72
CA THR A 183 84.60 3.58 -47.58
C THR A 183 83.33 4.42 -47.57
N MET A 184 82.42 4.20 -48.52
CA MET A 184 81.11 4.85 -48.59
C MET A 184 80.31 4.65 -47.30
N LYS A 185 80.42 3.45 -46.69
CA LYS A 185 79.87 3.19 -45.36
C LYS A 185 80.56 4.04 -44.28
N GLY A 186 81.89 4.07 -44.24
CA GLY A 186 82.64 4.85 -43.25
C GLY A 186 82.51 6.38 -43.40
N PHE A 187 82.11 6.85 -44.59
CA PHE A 187 81.63 8.22 -44.81
C PHE A 187 80.22 8.38 -44.23
N ARG A 188 79.26 7.55 -44.65
CA ARG A 188 77.86 7.60 -44.16
C ARG A 188 77.78 7.57 -42.64
N ASP A 189 78.52 6.68 -41.98
CA ASP A 189 78.51 6.52 -40.52
C ASP A 189 78.97 7.83 -39.85
N ALA A 190 80.05 8.46 -40.33
CA ALA A 190 80.57 9.72 -39.77
C ALA A 190 79.75 10.96 -40.15
N PHE A 191 79.19 11.00 -41.37
CA PHE A 191 78.26 12.03 -41.82
C PHE A 191 76.97 12.03 -41.00
N THR A 192 76.41 10.84 -40.75
CA THR A 192 75.24 10.66 -39.87
C THR A 192 75.56 11.06 -38.43
N GLU A 193 76.74 10.71 -37.91
CA GLU A 193 77.15 11.09 -36.56
C GLU A 193 77.35 12.60 -36.41
N ALA A 194 77.90 13.28 -37.43
CA ALA A 194 77.99 14.74 -37.46
C ALA A 194 76.59 15.39 -37.35
N GLY A 195 75.59 14.87 -38.08
CA GLY A 195 74.21 15.37 -37.96
C GLY A 195 73.53 15.11 -36.62
N LYS A 196 73.90 14.03 -35.90
CA LYS A 196 73.45 13.83 -34.50
C LYS A 196 74.09 14.83 -33.54
N ALA A 197 75.39 15.09 -33.70
CA ALA A 197 76.13 16.05 -32.88
C ALA A 197 75.67 17.49 -33.15
N TYR A 198 75.30 17.79 -34.40
CA TYR A 198 74.93 19.12 -34.88
C TYR A 198 73.63 19.07 -35.69
N PRO A 199 72.44 19.09 -35.04
CA PRO A 199 71.15 18.99 -35.72
C PRO A 199 70.89 20.11 -36.75
N HIS A 200 71.53 21.27 -36.59
CA HIS A 200 71.44 22.40 -37.53
C HIS A 200 72.00 22.11 -38.93
N LEU A 201 72.76 21.03 -39.09
CA LEU A 201 73.30 20.61 -40.39
C LEU A 201 72.23 19.99 -41.30
N GLU A 202 71.03 19.65 -40.81
CA GLU A 202 69.93 19.07 -41.61
C GLU A 202 70.38 17.92 -42.53
N VAL A 203 71.17 16.98 -41.99
CA VAL A 203 71.79 15.92 -42.81
C VAL A 203 70.74 14.97 -43.39
N HIS A 204 70.85 14.69 -44.69
CA HIS A 204 70.00 13.73 -45.41
C HIS A 204 70.87 12.75 -46.22
N TRP A 205 70.39 11.50 -46.37
CA TRP A 205 71.06 10.43 -47.11
C TRP A 205 70.03 9.55 -47.82
N GLU A 206 70.15 9.40 -49.13
CA GLU A 206 69.21 8.62 -49.96
C GLU A 206 69.96 7.79 -51.01
N GLU A 207 69.45 6.59 -51.29
CA GLU A 207 70.00 5.61 -52.26
C GLU A 207 69.05 5.42 -53.46
N THR A 208 67.85 6.01 -53.41
CA THR A 208 66.77 5.92 -54.40
C THR A 208 66.73 7.18 -55.28
N HIS A 209 66.81 7.02 -56.60
CA HIS A 209 66.83 8.16 -57.54
C HIS A 209 65.61 9.10 -57.40
N ASP A 210 64.40 8.54 -57.37
CA ASP A 210 63.16 9.34 -57.43
C ASP A 210 62.97 10.17 -56.15
N ARG A 211 63.25 9.59 -54.99
CA ARG A 211 63.25 10.29 -53.70
C ARG A 211 64.33 11.36 -53.58
N TRP A 212 65.49 11.15 -54.22
CA TRP A 212 66.50 12.19 -54.28
C TRP A 212 66.06 13.37 -55.16
N ILE A 213 65.32 13.12 -56.25
CA ILE A 213 64.71 14.18 -57.08
C ILE A 213 63.65 14.96 -56.28
N GLU A 214 62.77 14.25 -55.54
CA GLU A 214 61.79 14.87 -54.63
C GLU A 214 62.49 15.76 -53.58
N HIS A 215 63.53 15.23 -52.92
CA HIS A 215 64.30 15.95 -51.89
C HIS A 215 65.06 17.17 -52.44
N LEU A 216 65.59 17.11 -53.67
CA LEU A 216 66.16 18.29 -54.33
C LEU A 216 65.09 19.39 -54.53
N GLY A 217 63.86 19.01 -54.87
CA GLY A 217 62.70 19.90 -54.92
C GLY A 217 62.41 20.56 -53.57
N ASP A 218 62.39 19.78 -52.48
CA ASP A 218 62.17 20.29 -51.11
C ASP A 218 63.27 21.26 -50.66
N LEU A 219 64.52 21.06 -51.09
CA LEU A 219 65.63 22.01 -50.87
C LEU A 219 65.53 23.28 -51.73
N GLY A 220 64.60 23.35 -52.69
CA GLY A 220 64.48 24.45 -53.66
C GLY A 220 65.49 24.42 -54.81
N LEU A 221 66.09 23.24 -55.06
CA LEU A 221 67.03 22.97 -56.15
C LEU A 221 66.32 22.25 -57.30
N ASP A 222 65.75 23.00 -58.24
CA ASP A 222 64.99 22.44 -59.38
C ASP A 222 65.86 21.61 -60.35
N PRO A 223 65.66 20.29 -60.46
CA PRO A 223 66.40 19.44 -61.39
C PRO A 223 65.99 19.64 -62.86
N GLU A 224 64.78 20.14 -63.14
CA GLU A 224 64.26 20.27 -64.51
C GLU A 224 65.03 21.32 -65.33
N LEU A 225 65.57 22.35 -64.68
CA LEU A 225 66.49 23.32 -65.32
C LEU A 225 67.72 22.62 -65.91
N PHE A 226 68.27 21.61 -65.23
CA PHE A 226 69.37 20.80 -65.76
C PHE A 226 68.92 19.86 -66.88
N ARG A 227 67.65 19.41 -66.86
CA ARG A 227 67.10 18.58 -67.96
C ARG A 227 67.04 19.37 -69.26
N TYR A 228 66.52 20.60 -69.24
CA TYR A 228 66.50 21.48 -70.42
C TYR A 228 67.91 21.83 -70.90
N GLN A 229 68.83 22.16 -69.98
CA GLN A 229 70.21 22.47 -70.35
C GLN A 229 70.91 21.26 -70.98
N ARG A 230 70.65 20.03 -70.51
CA ARG A 230 71.17 18.79 -71.14
C ARG A 230 70.64 18.61 -72.56
N GLU A 231 69.34 18.84 -72.78
CA GLU A 231 68.68 18.68 -74.08
C GLU A 231 69.30 19.63 -75.10
N MET A 232 69.44 20.92 -74.74
CA MET A 232 70.10 21.94 -75.58
C MET A 232 71.60 21.67 -75.82
N ASN A 233 72.31 21.01 -74.88
CA ASN A 233 73.73 20.61 -75.05
C ASN A 233 73.89 19.28 -75.82
N ALA A 234 72.82 18.53 -76.10
CA ALA A 234 72.90 17.31 -76.89
C ALA A 234 73.05 17.60 -78.39
N ASP A 235 72.60 18.77 -78.84
CA ASP A 235 72.52 19.18 -80.24
C ASP A 235 73.84 19.76 -80.82
N GLU A 236 74.85 20.02 -79.98
CA GLU A 236 76.13 20.61 -80.43
C GLU A 236 77.00 19.66 -81.29
N GLY A 237 76.64 18.38 -81.41
CA GLY A 237 77.54 17.33 -81.94
C GLY A 237 77.22 16.72 -83.31
N GLU A 238 75.96 16.66 -83.75
CA GLU A 238 75.58 15.76 -84.87
C GLU A 238 74.38 16.24 -85.72
N ALA A 239 74.26 17.55 -85.97
CA ALA A 239 73.17 18.15 -86.74
C ALA A 239 72.96 17.57 -88.16
N ALA A 240 73.97 16.93 -88.76
CA ALA A 240 73.87 16.30 -90.07
C ALA A 240 72.98 15.04 -90.10
N GLY A 241 72.81 14.34 -88.97
CA GLY A 241 72.00 13.13 -88.90
C GLY A 241 70.48 13.38 -88.99
N LEU A 242 70.03 14.56 -88.54
CA LEU A 242 68.61 14.93 -88.43
C LEU A 242 67.91 15.10 -89.80
N PHE A 243 68.66 15.40 -90.86
CA PHE A 243 68.10 15.64 -92.21
C PHE A 243 68.11 14.40 -93.11
N ALA A 244 68.55 13.23 -92.62
CA ALA A 244 68.62 11.98 -93.37
C ALA A 244 67.27 11.21 -93.43
N VAL A 245 66.16 11.93 -93.62
CA VAL A 245 64.80 11.36 -93.72
C VAL A 245 64.53 10.80 -95.13
N LYS A 246 63.90 9.62 -95.19
CA LYS A 246 63.69 8.86 -96.45
C LYS A 246 62.30 9.05 -97.07
N LYS A 247 61.39 9.74 -96.39
CA LYS A 247 60.02 10.03 -96.84
C LYS A 247 59.59 11.41 -96.36
N ASP A 248 58.79 12.07 -97.17
CA ASP A 248 58.29 13.43 -96.91
C ASP A 248 57.35 13.48 -95.68
N SER A 249 56.67 12.37 -95.37
CA SER A 249 55.90 12.19 -94.12
C SER A 249 56.78 12.38 -92.89
N ASP A 250 57.95 11.75 -92.89
CA ASP A 250 58.84 11.68 -91.74
C ASP A 250 59.52 13.04 -91.49
N PHE A 251 59.74 13.81 -92.56
CA PHE A 251 60.16 15.22 -92.50
C PHE A 251 59.04 16.13 -91.95
N THR A 252 57.79 15.87 -92.33
CA THR A 252 56.63 16.63 -91.85
C THR A 252 56.39 16.38 -90.36
N ASP A 253 56.48 15.13 -89.90
CA ASP A 253 56.41 14.78 -88.48
C ASP A 253 57.58 15.37 -87.68
N LEU A 254 58.79 15.41 -88.25
CA LEU A 254 59.96 16.06 -87.63
C LEU A 254 59.74 17.57 -87.45
N LEU A 255 59.22 18.27 -88.47
CA LEU A 255 58.86 19.69 -88.37
C LEU A 255 57.73 19.94 -87.38
N LEU A 256 56.66 19.14 -87.43
CA LEU A 256 55.54 19.26 -86.49
C LEU A 256 56.01 19.04 -85.05
N ARG A 257 56.89 18.08 -84.80
CA ARG A 257 57.43 17.79 -83.46
C ARG A 257 58.47 18.80 -82.96
N ALA A 258 59.10 19.54 -83.87
CA ALA A 258 60.03 20.63 -83.54
C ALA A 258 59.33 21.98 -83.33
N VAL A 259 58.16 22.19 -83.94
CA VAL A 259 57.39 23.45 -83.87
C VAL A 259 56.19 23.37 -82.92
N THR A 260 55.64 22.18 -82.69
CA THR A 260 54.53 21.94 -81.75
C THR A 260 55.10 21.48 -80.42
N ASP A 261 54.81 22.22 -79.35
CA ASP A 261 55.12 21.79 -78.00
C ASP A 261 54.25 20.58 -77.65
N THR A 262 54.85 19.39 -77.57
CA THR A 262 54.08 18.15 -77.35
C THR A 262 53.35 18.14 -76.01
N ARG A 263 53.74 19.01 -75.07
CA ARG A 263 53.04 19.21 -73.78
C ARG A 263 51.58 19.64 -73.97
N ASP A 264 51.29 20.48 -74.95
CA ASP A 264 49.93 20.96 -75.22
C ASP A 264 49.07 19.91 -75.96
N THR A 265 49.68 19.11 -76.85
CA THR A 265 48.96 18.07 -77.60
C THR A 265 48.71 16.81 -76.77
N ASP A 266 49.69 16.36 -75.98
CA ASP A 266 49.55 15.18 -75.13
C ASP A 266 48.56 15.47 -73.99
N GLY A 267 48.62 16.67 -73.40
CA GLY A 267 47.64 17.13 -72.41
C GLY A 267 46.22 17.16 -72.95
N LEU A 268 46.01 17.59 -74.21
CA LEU A 268 44.70 17.55 -74.86
C LEU A 268 44.24 16.12 -75.17
N ALA A 269 45.14 15.23 -75.61
CA ALA A 269 44.84 13.84 -75.88
C ALA A 269 44.43 13.08 -74.61
N ASP A 270 45.14 13.29 -73.50
CA ASP A 270 44.80 12.74 -72.17
C ASP A 270 43.51 13.33 -71.62
N LEU A 271 43.24 14.63 -71.86
CA LEU A 271 41.98 15.26 -71.47
C LEU A 271 40.79 14.63 -72.22
N VAL A 272 40.90 14.48 -73.55
CA VAL A 272 39.86 13.90 -74.40
C VAL A 272 39.69 12.40 -74.14
N GLY A 273 40.77 11.64 -74.00
CA GLY A 273 40.74 10.22 -73.60
C GLY A 273 40.16 10.04 -72.19
N GLY A 274 40.50 10.93 -71.26
CA GLY A 274 39.93 10.99 -69.92
C GLY A 274 38.43 11.28 -69.93
N PHE A 275 37.97 12.23 -70.75
CA PHE A 275 36.54 12.49 -70.95
C PHE A 275 35.83 11.33 -71.64
N GLY A 276 36.44 10.69 -72.65
CA GLY A 276 35.91 9.50 -73.32
C GLY A 276 35.70 8.34 -72.35
N ASN A 277 36.71 8.04 -71.53
CA ASN A 277 36.62 7.00 -70.50
C ASN A 277 35.57 7.33 -69.42
N LYS A 278 35.49 8.59 -68.97
CA LYS A 278 34.46 9.04 -68.01
C LYS A 278 33.05 8.99 -68.59
N LEU A 279 32.86 9.33 -69.87
CA LEU A 279 31.58 9.25 -70.57
C LEU A 279 31.16 7.80 -70.83
N GLY A 280 32.08 6.94 -71.28
CA GLY A 280 31.84 5.51 -71.48
C GLY A 280 31.37 4.82 -70.19
N ARG A 281 32.01 5.14 -69.05
CA ARG A 281 31.63 4.61 -67.73
C ARG A 281 30.48 5.37 -67.04
N ARG A 282 29.94 6.44 -67.63
CA ARG A 282 28.90 7.27 -67.00
C ARG A 282 27.63 6.47 -66.69
N ALA A 283 27.23 5.56 -67.58
CA ALA A 283 26.06 4.72 -67.36
C ALA A 283 26.25 3.75 -66.18
N GLU A 284 27.43 3.11 -66.10
CA GLU A 284 27.81 2.23 -65.00
C GLU A 284 27.85 2.98 -63.67
N LEU A 285 28.52 4.14 -63.62
CA LEU A 285 28.66 4.94 -62.40
C LEU A 285 27.31 5.51 -61.91
N ILE A 286 26.38 5.83 -62.82
CA ILE A 286 25.01 6.21 -62.44
C ILE A 286 24.26 5.00 -61.89
N ALA A 287 24.35 3.83 -62.52
CA ALA A 287 23.73 2.61 -62.02
C ALA A 287 24.28 2.19 -60.65
N GLU A 288 25.60 2.31 -60.44
CA GLU A 288 26.28 2.04 -59.16
C GLU A 288 25.85 3.05 -58.07
N ARG A 289 25.78 4.34 -58.40
CA ARG A 289 25.25 5.37 -57.51
C ARG A 289 23.80 5.09 -57.12
N ASP A 290 22.94 4.78 -58.09
CA ASP A 290 21.51 4.58 -57.86
C ASP A 290 21.23 3.28 -57.10
N PHE A 291 21.98 2.21 -57.39
CA PHE A 291 22.00 0.99 -56.59
C PHE A 291 22.45 1.25 -55.15
N THR A 292 23.52 2.02 -54.96
CA THR A 292 24.05 2.35 -53.62
C THR A 292 23.06 3.21 -52.83
N ALA A 293 22.49 4.24 -53.45
CA ALA A 293 21.49 5.11 -52.84
C ALA A 293 20.21 4.33 -52.46
N GLY A 294 19.70 3.48 -53.36
CA GLY A 294 18.56 2.60 -53.09
C GLY A 294 18.85 1.57 -52.00
N SER A 295 20.07 1.02 -51.96
CA SER A 295 20.51 0.10 -50.91
C SER A 295 20.59 0.80 -49.55
N VAL A 296 21.08 2.04 -49.50
CA VAL A 296 21.13 2.85 -48.26
C VAL A 296 19.72 3.17 -47.75
N ASP A 297 18.77 3.52 -48.62
CA ASP A 297 17.38 3.76 -48.21
C ASP A 297 16.72 2.48 -47.65
N LEU A 298 16.89 1.33 -48.32
CA LEU A 298 16.38 0.05 -47.85
C LEU A 298 17.02 -0.40 -46.53
N LEU A 299 18.33 -0.19 -46.35
CA LEU A 299 19.04 -0.46 -45.10
C LEU A 299 18.57 0.48 -43.98
N GLY A 300 18.32 1.77 -44.28
CA GLY A 300 17.73 2.72 -43.34
C GLY A 300 16.39 2.23 -42.78
N ARG A 301 15.49 1.78 -43.66
CA ARG A 301 14.19 1.19 -43.25
C ARG A 301 14.36 -0.05 -42.37
N ILE A 302 15.39 -0.87 -42.60
CA ILE A 302 15.70 -2.04 -41.77
C ILE A 302 16.22 -1.61 -40.39
N VAL A 303 17.06 -0.56 -40.32
CA VAL A 303 17.54 0.03 -39.07
C VAL A 303 16.37 0.58 -38.26
N ASP A 304 15.50 1.41 -38.85
CA ASP A 304 14.31 1.97 -38.18
C ASP A 304 13.36 0.89 -37.65
N ALA A 305 13.14 -0.18 -38.43
CA ALA A 305 12.36 -1.33 -38.01
C ALA A 305 13.03 -2.13 -36.88
N ALA A 306 14.36 -2.28 -36.91
CA ALA A 306 15.12 -2.93 -35.86
C ALA A 306 15.09 -2.14 -34.55
N ASP A 307 15.21 -0.81 -34.63
CA ASP A 307 15.10 0.14 -33.50
C ASP A 307 13.71 0.11 -32.88
N THR A 308 12.66 0.17 -33.72
CA THR A 308 11.26 0.05 -33.28
C THR A 308 11.02 -1.29 -32.57
N ARG A 309 11.57 -2.39 -33.12
CA ARG A 309 11.50 -3.73 -32.50
C ARG A 309 12.28 -3.80 -31.18
N ALA A 310 13.43 -3.13 -31.07
CA ALA A 310 14.22 -3.08 -29.85
C ALA A 310 13.47 -2.34 -28.73
N ARG A 311 12.94 -1.15 -29.01
CA ARG A 311 12.10 -0.37 -28.08
C ARG A 311 10.85 -1.15 -27.64
N ALA A 312 10.16 -1.80 -28.57
CA ALA A 312 9.00 -2.63 -28.26
C ALA A 312 9.35 -3.82 -27.33
N ARG A 313 10.49 -4.49 -27.56
CA ARG A 313 11.00 -5.56 -26.69
C ARG A 313 11.38 -5.07 -25.30
N GLU A 314 12.01 -3.89 -25.20
CA GLU A 314 12.36 -3.30 -23.91
C GLU A 314 11.10 -2.97 -23.09
N VAL A 315 10.11 -2.31 -23.71
CA VAL A 315 8.82 -2.01 -23.09
C VAL A 315 8.11 -3.30 -22.64
N HIS A 316 8.08 -4.33 -23.47
CA HIS A 316 7.49 -5.63 -23.14
C HIS A 316 8.21 -6.30 -21.95
N THR A 317 9.54 -6.41 -22.00
CA THR A 317 10.35 -7.00 -20.91
C THR A 317 10.26 -6.18 -19.61
N GLY A 318 10.09 -4.86 -19.72
CA GLY A 318 9.79 -3.97 -18.60
C GLY A 318 8.41 -4.24 -18.01
N ALA A 319 7.38 -4.40 -18.85
CA ALA A 319 6.02 -4.74 -18.42
C ALA A 319 5.97 -6.12 -17.76
N GLU A 320 6.57 -7.15 -18.35
CA GLU A 320 6.68 -8.48 -17.74
C GLU A 320 7.32 -8.44 -16.35
N ARG A 321 8.45 -7.74 -16.19
CA ARG A 321 9.13 -7.59 -14.89
C ARG A 321 8.22 -6.93 -13.85
N ARG A 322 7.49 -5.87 -14.24
CA ARG A 322 6.49 -5.22 -13.37
C ARG A 322 5.35 -6.17 -13.00
N THR A 323 4.79 -6.90 -13.95
CA THR A 323 3.70 -7.87 -13.74
C THR A 323 4.12 -9.01 -12.82
N ARG A 324 5.29 -9.63 -13.03
CA ARG A 324 5.83 -10.68 -12.13
C ARG A 324 6.06 -10.14 -10.71
N SER A 325 6.57 -8.91 -10.58
CA SER A 325 6.74 -8.24 -9.28
C SER A 325 5.41 -7.93 -8.58
N LEU A 326 4.40 -7.50 -9.33
CA LEU A 326 3.05 -7.27 -8.80
C LEU A 326 2.40 -8.58 -8.36
N ALA A 327 2.44 -9.63 -9.19
CA ALA A 327 1.90 -10.95 -8.86
C ALA A 327 2.52 -11.53 -7.58
N ARG A 328 3.86 -11.46 -7.42
CA ARG A 328 4.54 -11.88 -6.18
C ARG A 328 4.07 -11.10 -4.95
N ARG A 329 3.92 -9.77 -5.07
CA ARG A 329 3.41 -8.91 -3.98
C ARG A 329 1.96 -9.22 -3.62
N LEU A 330 1.09 -9.44 -4.61
CA LEU A 330 -0.31 -9.83 -4.41
C LEU A 330 -0.42 -11.21 -3.75
N SER A 331 0.34 -12.21 -4.20
CA SER A 331 0.37 -13.54 -3.58
C SER A 331 0.87 -13.49 -2.13
N ALA A 332 1.93 -12.71 -1.85
CA ALA A 332 2.43 -12.52 -0.49
C ALA A 332 1.41 -11.80 0.42
N ARG A 333 0.71 -10.77 -0.10
CA ARG A 333 -0.37 -10.10 0.64
C ARG A 333 -1.55 -11.05 0.88
N GLY A 334 -1.98 -11.79 -0.13
CA GLY A 334 -3.05 -12.79 -0.03
C GLY A 334 -2.72 -13.94 0.92
N GLY A 335 -1.44 -14.28 1.10
CA GLY A 335 -0.98 -15.17 2.18
C GLY A 335 -1.23 -14.56 3.56
N ARG A 336 -0.72 -13.34 3.80
CA ARG A 336 -0.90 -12.61 5.07
C ARG A 336 -2.36 -12.38 5.45
N GLU A 337 -3.22 -12.03 4.49
CA GLU A 337 -4.65 -11.84 4.77
C GLU A 337 -5.38 -13.16 5.05
N ARG A 338 -4.97 -14.28 4.43
CA ARG A 338 -5.51 -15.61 4.80
C ARG A 338 -5.12 -16.01 6.23
N THR A 339 -3.90 -15.74 6.67
CA THR A 339 -3.49 -15.95 8.08
C THR A 339 -4.34 -15.08 9.01
N ARG A 340 -4.47 -13.77 8.74
CA ARG A 340 -5.30 -12.86 9.53
C ARG A 340 -6.77 -13.28 9.60
N ALA A 341 -7.32 -13.78 8.49
CA ALA A 341 -8.69 -14.29 8.46
C ALA A 341 -8.85 -15.56 9.32
N ALA A 342 -7.86 -16.47 9.31
CA ALA A 342 -7.85 -17.65 10.17
C ALA A 342 -7.70 -17.30 11.65
N ASP A 343 -6.82 -16.35 12.00
CA ASP A 343 -6.66 -15.84 13.37
C ASP A 343 -7.97 -15.20 13.87
N LEU A 344 -8.62 -14.40 13.01
CA LEU A 344 -9.88 -13.75 13.34
C LEU A 344 -11.03 -14.77 13.48
N ALA A 345 -11.10 -15.77 12.61
CA ALA A 345 -12.07 -16.87 12.72
C ALA A 345 -11.89 -17.63 14.04
N THR A 346 -10.65 -17.97 14.41
CA THR A 346 -10.32 -18.61 15.69
C THR A 346 -10.77 -17.75 16.88
N ARG A 347 -10.54 -16.43 16.81
CA ARG A 347 -11.02 -15.48 17.85
C ARG A 347 -12.54 -15.39 17.91
N VAL A 348 -13.25 -15.42 16.78
CA VAL A 348 -14.72 -15.43 16.73
C VAL A 348 -15.28 -16.71 17.35
N THR A 349 -14.72 -17.89 17.02
CA THR A 349 -15.10 -19.17 17.63
C THR A 349 -14.83 -19.18 19.14
N GLY A 350 -13.67 -18.69 19.58
CA GLY A 350 -13.35 -18.55 21.00
C GLY A 350 -14.30 -17.60 21.75
N ALA A 351 -14.66 -16.46 21.13
CA ALA A 351 -15.63 -15.53 21.69
C ALA A 351 -17.04 -16.14 21.77
N ALA A 352 -17.48 -16.89 20.75
CA ALA A 352 -18.75 -17.60 20.77
C ALA A 352 -18.82 -18.62 21.93
N HIS A 353 -17.77 -19.43 22.11
CA HIS A 353 -17.69 -20.35 23.25
C HIS A 353 -17.71 -19.62 24.60
N ALA A 354 -17.01 -18.48 24.72
CA ALA A 354 -17.02 -17.67 25.94
C ALA A 354 -18.42 -17.10 26.25
N VAL A 355 -19.17 -16.67 25.24
CA VAL A 355 -20.57 -16.24 25.38
C VAL A 355 -21.44 -17.40 25.87
N THR A 356 -21.39 -18.57 25.22
CA THR A 356 -22.18 -19.75 25.64
C THR A 356 -21.85 -20.20 27.06
N GLN A 357 -20.57 -20.14 27.48
CA GLN A 357 -20.16 -20.42 28.85
C GLN A 357 -20.70 -19.39 29.85
N ALA A 358 -20.63 -18.10 29.52
CA ALA A 358 -21.17 -17.02 30.34
C ALA A 358 -22.70 -17.10 30.48
N GLU A 359 -23.42 -17.42 29.40
CA GLU A 359 -24.86 -17.64 29.42
C GLU A 359 -25.25 -18.86 30.26
N SER A 360 -24.50 -19.97 30.14
CA SER A 360 -24.70 -21.17 30.95
C SER A 360 -24.46 -20.90 32.45
N ALA A 361 -23.38 -20.19 32.79
CA ALA A 361 -23.07 -19.77 34.15
C ALA A 361 -24.11 -18.79 34.73
N ARG A 362 -24.64 -17.87 33.89
CA ARG A 362 -25.74 -16.99 34.26
C ARG A 362 -27.03 -17.76 34.49
N GLY A 363 -27.35 -18.74 33.65
CA GLY A 363 -28.50 -19.62 33.79
C GLY A 363 -28.43 -20.44 35.09
N HIS A 364 -27.27 -21.05 35.37
CA HIS A 364 -27.04 -21.79 36.60
C HIS A 364 -27.16 -20.90 37.85
N SER A 365 -26.52 -19.71 37.83
CA SER A 365 -26.66 -18.72 38.91
C SER A 365 -28.12 -18.26 39.11
N SER A 366 -28.88 -18.10 38.02
CA SER A 366 -30.30 -17.73 38.09
C SER A 366 -31.16 -18.84 38.69
N LEU A 367 -30.86 -20.12 38.42
CA LEU A 367 -31.55 -21.26 39.03
C LEU A 367 -31.26 -21.35 40.53
N ILE A 368 -29.99 -21.15 40.93
CA ILE A 368 -29.61 -21.06 42.35
C ILE A 368 -30.33 -19.91 43.04
N ALA A 369 -30.38 -18.72 42.42
CA ALA A 369 -31.07 -17.56 42.98
C ALA A 369 -32.59 -17.80 43.13
N ALA A 370 -33.23 -18.45 42.15
CA ALA A 370 -34.64 -18.82 42.21
C ALA A 370 -34.93 -19.85 43.33
N GLU A 371 -34.08 -20.87 43.47
CA GLU A 371 -34.19 -21.87 44.55
C GLU A 371 -33.98 -21.26 45.93
N LEU A 372 -33.01 -20.35 46.09
CA LEU A 372 -32.81 -19.59 47.33
C LEU A 372 -34.01 -18.67 47.64
N ALA A 373 -34.57 -18.00 46.64
CA ALA A 373 -35.77 -17.18 46.81
C ALA A 373 -36.99 -18.01 47.20
N TYR A 374 -37.19 -19.17 46.57
CA TYR A 374 -38.23 -20.13 46.92
C TYR A 374 -38.09 -20.59 48.38
N ARG A 375 -36.91 -21.09 48.78
CA ARG A 375 -36.65 -21.52 50.17
C ARG A 375 -36.88 -20.42 51.18
N ASN A 376 -36.43 -19.20 50.89
CA ASN A 376 -36.63 -18.04 51.77
C ASN A 376 -38.14 -17.71 51.90
N ALA A 377 -38.89 -17.73 50.79
CA ALA A 377 -40.34 -17.54 50.81
C ALA A 377 -41.07 -18.66 51.58
N SER A 378 -40.66 -19.92 51.44
CA SER A 378 -41.22 -21.06 52.20
C SER A 378 -40.93 -20.95 53.70
N LEU A 379 -39.72 -20.54 54.09
CA LEU A 379 -39.37 -20.31 55.49
C LEU A 379 -40.13 -19.11 56.08
N ALA A 380 -40.27 -18.03 55.32
CA ALA A 380 -41.07 -16.87 55.72
C ALA A 380 -42.56 -17.23 55.88
N LEU A 381 -43.11 -18.04 54.97
CA LEU A 381 -44.47 -18.58 55.08
C LEU A 381 -44.64 -19.43 56.33
N ALA A 382 -43.76 -20.41 56.57
CA ALA A 382 -43.83 -21.27 57.76
C ALA A 382 -43.71 -20.46 59.08
N ALA A 383 -42.88 -19.41 59.10
CA ALA A 383 -42.79 -18.49 60.23
C ALA A 383 -44.08 -17.67 60.41
N ALA A 384 -44.68 -17.17 59.32
CA ALA A 384 -45.94 -16.45 59.33
C ALA A 384 -47.12 -17.34 59.77
N GLU A 385 -47.19 -18.58 59.29
CA GLU A 385 -48.19 -19.58 59.71
C GLU A 385 -48.06 -19.92 61.20
N LYS A 386 -46.83 -20.13 61.70
CA LYS A 386 -46.57 -20.34 63.12
C LYS A 386 -47.01 -19.13 63.97
N SER A 387 -46.73 -17.92 63.50
CA SER A 387 -47.18 -16.67 64.14
C SER A 387 -48.71 -16.55 64.14
N ALA A 388 -49.35 -16.79 63.00
CA ALA A 388 -50.81 -16.78 62.87
C ALA A 388 -51.49 -17.86 63.74
N ALA A 389 -50.88 -19.04 63.88
CA ALA A 389 -51.36 -20.08 64.79
C ALA A 389 -51.23 -19.68 66.27
N ALA A 390 -50.14 -19.00 66.65
CA ALA A 390 -49.98 -18.44 67.99
C ALA A 390 -51.02 -17.34 68.27
N GLN A 391 -51.20 -16.40 67.34
CA GLN A 391 -52.22 -15.34 67.43
C GLN A 391 -53.66 -15.90 67.49
N LYS A 392 -53.96 -16.98 66.76
CA LYS A 392 -55.26 -17.68 66.87
C LYS A 392 -55.48 -18.32 68.25
N ARG A 393 -54.43 -18.86 68.88
CA ARG A 393 -54.49 -19.39 70.25
C ARG A 393 -54.69 -18.27 71.25
N GLU A 394 -53.88 -17.22 71.20
CA GLU A 394 -53.99 -16.02 72.04
C GLU A 394 -55.40 -15.40 71.96
N LEU A 395 -55.98 -15.31 70.76
CA LEU A 395 -57.36 -14.87 70.55
C LEU A 395 -58.40 -15.84 71.16
N ALA A 396 -58.18 -17.15 71.09
CA ALA A 396 -59.06 -18.15 71.69
C ALA A 396 -59.00 -18.13 73.22
N ASP A 397 -57.80 -17.98 73.79
CA ASP A 397 -57.55 -17.85 75.21
C ASP A 397 -58.17 -16.55 75.74
N ALA A 398 -57.98 -15.42 75.03
CA ALA A 398 -58.61 -14.15 75.36
C ALA A 398 -60.15 -14.20 75.28
N ARG A 399 -60.72 -14.90 74.29
CA ARG A 399 -62.18 -15.14 74.20
C ARG A 399 -62.69 -16.01 75.35
N THR A 400 -61.93 -17.02 75.75
CA THR A 400 -62.25 -17.91 76.88
C THR A 400 -62.17 -17.17 78.22
N LEU A 401 -61.17 -16.30 78.38
CA LEU A 401 -61.08 -15.39 79.53
C LEU A 401 -62.25 -14.40 79.54
N HIS A 402 -62.62 -13.84 78.40
CA HIS A 402 -63.77 -12.93 78.30
C HIS A 402 -65.10 -13.61 78.65
N SER A 403 -65.35 -14.82 78.13
CA SER A 403 -66.57 -15.57 78.49
C SER A 403 -66.58 -16.01 79.96
N ALA A 404 -65.42 -16.34 80.54
CA ALA A 404 -65.27 -16.59 81.98
C ALA A 404 -65.61 -15.33 82.80
N TRP A 405 -65.17 -14.14 82.39
CA TRP A 405 -65.55 -12.87 83.02
C TRP A 405 -67.04 -12.56 82.90
N GLN A 406 -67.66 -12.80 81.74
CA GLN A 406 -69.12 -12.67 81.57
C GLN A 406 -69.88 -13.65 82.49
N ALA A 407 -69.41 -14.89 82.62
CA ALA A 407 -70.00 -15.89 83.49
C ALA A 407 -69.78 -15.61 84.98
N ALA A 408 -68.71 -14.88 85.36
CA ALA A 408 -68.36 -14.62 86.75
C ALA A 408 -69.50 -13.93 87.53
N GLU A 409 -70.21 -12.97 86.92
CA GLU A 409 -71.35 -12.32 87.58
C GLU A 409 -72.52 -13.31 87.80
N ALA A 410 -72.80 -14.18 86.84
CA ALA A 410 -73.83 -15.21 86.99
C ALA A 410 -73.45 -16.25 88.08
N VAL A 411 -72.18 -16.65 88.15
CA VAL A 411 -71.66 -17.54 89.20
C VAL A 411 -71.71 -16.88 90.58
N LEU A 412 -71.37 -15.59 90.69
CA LEU A 412 -71.48 -14.83 91.94
C LEU A 412 -72.94 -14.67 92.38
N ARG A 413 -73.86 -14.35 91.45
CA ARG A 413 -75.31 -14.32 91.72
C ARG A 413 -75.83 -15.70 92.17
N HIS A 414 -75.38 -16.78 91.53
CA HIS A 414 -75.74 -18.15 91.91
C HIS A 414 -75.23 -18.52 93.30
N ARG A 415 -73.96 -18.22 93.63
CA ARG A 415 -73.42 -18.40 95.00
C ARG A 415 -74.21 -17.60 96.03
N ALA A 416 -74.44 -16.31 95.78
CA ALA A 416 -75.24 -15.46 96.68
C ALA A 416 -76.72 -15.90 96.78
N ALA A 417 -77.25 -16.63 95.79
CA ALA A 417 -78.57 -17.27 95.86
C ALA A 417 -78.50 -18.58 96.69
N ALA A 418 -77.50 -19.43 96.47
CA ALA A 418 -77.27 -20.65 97.25
C ALA A 418 -77.04 -20.34 98.74
N ASP A 419 -76.23 -19.33 99.06
CA ASP A 419 -76.01 -18.85 100.43
C ASP A 419 -77.29 -18.32 101.08
N ARG A 420 -78.18 -17.68 100.28
CA ARG A 420 -79.49 -17.25 100.75
C ARG A 420 -80.42 -18.43 101.01
N VAL A 421 -80.45 -19.42 100.11
CA VAL A 421 -81.23 -20.66 100.30
C VAL A 421 -80.76 -21.41 101.55
N ALA A 422 -79.45 -21.54 101.75
CA ALA A 422 -78.88 -22.17 102.95
C ALA A 422 -79.27 -21.44 104.25
N ARG A 423 -79.16 -20.10 104.28
CA ARG A 423 -79.61 -19.30 105.44
C ARG A 423 -81.11 -19.40 105.69
N VAL A 424 -81.94 -19.34 104.64
CA VAL A 424 -83.40 -19.46 104.76
C VAL A 424 -83.80 -20.86 105.22
N ALA A 425 -83.15 -21.91 104.72
CA ALA A 425 -83.40 -23.29 105.18
C ALA A 425 -83.06 -23.47 106.66
N SER A 426 -81.94 -22.91 107.14
CA SER A 426 -81.58 -22.92 108.57
C SER A 426 -82.63 -22.18 109.42
N ALA A 427 -83.05 -20.99 108.99
CA ALA A 427 -84.06 -20.19 109.70
C ALA A 427 -85.45 -20.86 109.72
N ILE A 428 -85.84 -21.56 108.65
CA ILE A 428 -87.06 -22.38 108.61
C ILE A 428 -86.94 -23.53 109.61
N GLN A 429 -85.81 -24.25 109.65
CA GLN A 429 -85.61 -25.37 110.55
C GLN A 429 -85.57 -24.96 112.03
N GLU A 430 -85.08 -23.75 112.33
CA GLU A 430 -85.18 -23.12 113.66
C GLU A 430 -86.64 -22.75 114.00
N ALA A 431 -87.35 -22.08 113.08
CA ALA A 431 -88.76 -21.73 113.29
C ALA A 431 -89.67 -22.95 113.44
N GLU A 432 -89.40 -24.05 112.74
CA GLU A 432 -90.11 -25.33 112.90
C GLU A 432 -89.86 -25.96 114.28
N ARG A 433 -88.64 -25.85 114.83
CA ARG A 433 -88.33 -26.27 116.20
C ARG A 433 -89.07 -25.44 117.24
N ASP A 434 -89.09 -24.11 117.09
CA ASP A 434 -89.76 -23.20 118.02
C ASP A 434 -91.30 -23.35 117.95
N ALA A 435 -91.86 -23.68 116.78
CA ALA A 435 -93.29 -23.92 116.59
C ALA A 435 -93.75 -25.32 117.07
N ALA A 436 -92.85 -26.31 117.15
CA ALA A 436 -93.19 -27.69 117.53
C ALA A 436 -93.98 -27.82 118.86
N PRO A 437 -93.62 -27.17 119.99
CA PRO A 437 -94.41 -27.29 121.22
C PRO A 437 -95.80 -26.65 121.10
N ALA A 438 -95.95 -25.55 120.36
CA ALA A 438 -97.24 -24.91 120.13
C ALA A 438 -98.17 -25.78 119.27
N LEU A 439 -97.62 -26.42 118.23
CA LEU A 439 -98.33 -27.40 117.40
C LEU A 439 -98.75 -28.64 118.19
N ALA A 440 -97.88 -29.16 119.06
CA ALA A 440 -98.18 -30.29 119.94
C ALA A 440 -99.29 -29.94 120.96
N ALA A 441 -99.29 -28.73 121.52
CA ALA A 441 -100.35 -28.25 122.41
C ALA A 441 -101.69 -28.12 121.68
N ARG A 442 -101.70 -27.54 120.47
CA ARG A 442 -102.89 -27.47 119.61
C ARG A 442 -103.44 -28.85 119.28
N ALA A 443 -102.59 -29.83 118.98
CA ALA A 443 -103.00 -31.19 118.66
C ALA A 443 -103.69 -31.87 119.86
N ARG A 444 -103.16 -31.70 121.09
CA ARG A 444 -103.80 -32.20 122.31
C ARG A 444 -105.18 -31.57 122.54
N ALA A 445 -105.25 -30.23 122.49
CA ALA A 445 -106.52 -29.51 122.64
C ALA A 445 -107.57 -29.92 121.61
N ALA A 446 -107.17 -30.22 120.37
CA ALA A 446 -108.08 -30.73 119.34
C ALA A 446 -108.59 -32.15 119.66
N VAL A 447 -107.73 -33.05 120.18
CA VAL A 447 -108.14 -34.40 120.61
C VAL A 447 -109.10 -34.34 121.80
N ASP A 448 -108.82 -33.48 122.80
CA ASP A 448 -109.69 -33.32 123.97
C ASP A 448 -111.07 -32.76 123.59
N LEU A 449 -111.11 -31.79 122.66
CA LEU A 449 -112.36 -31.24 122.12
C LEU A 449 -113.19 -32.29 121.36
N VAL A 450 -112.56 -33.11 120.50
CA VAL A 450 -113.26 -34.19 119.79
C VAL A 450 -113.85 -35.21 120.77
N ARG A 451 -113.12 -35.52 121.86
CA ARG A 451 -113.60 -36.45 122.90
C ARG A 451 -114.82 -35.89 123.65
N ALA A 452 -114.83 -34.59 123.95
CA ALA A 452 -115.98 -33.92 124.58
C ALA A 452 -117.21 -33.89 123.66
N LEU A 453 -117.02 -33.69 122.35
CA LEU A 453 -118.11 -33.65 121.37
C LEU A 453 -118.77 -35.03 121.16
N HIS A 454 -118.02 -36.14 121.20
CA HIS A 454 -118.63 -37.48 121.16
C HIS A 454 -119.48 -37.79 122.39
N ALA A 455 -118.99 -37.49 123.60
CA ALA A 455 -119.76 -37.69 124.83
C ALA A 455 -121.06 -36.85 124.86
N ALA A 456 -121.04 -35.65 124.28
CA ALA A 456 -122.24 -34.83 124.14
C ALA A 456 -123.25 -35.39 123.11
N ALA A 457 -122.78 -36.05 122.05
CA ALA A 457 -123.64 -36.67 121.05
C ALA A 457 -124.39 -37.90 121.60
N GLU A 458 -123.69 -38.80 122.28
CA GLU A 458 -124.31 -39.99 122.92
C GLU A 458 -125.40 -39.58 123.94
N SER A 459 -125.14 -38.53 124.72
CA SER A 459 -126.14 -38.00 125.68
C SER A 459 -127.36 -37.37 125.00
N ALA A 460 -127.24 -36.89 123.77
CA ALA A 460 -128.35 -36.29 123.01
C ALA A 460 -129.23 -37.36 122.35
N GLU A 461 -128.62 -38.43 121.81
CA GLU A 461 -129.34 -39.57 121.21
C GLU A 461 -130.22 -40.31 122.23
N ALA A 462 -129.72 -40.51 123.45
CA ALA A 462 -130.50 -41.11 124.54
C ALA A 462 -131.77 -40.29 124.88
N LEU A 463 -131.65 -38.96 124.85
CA LEU A 463 -132.74 -38.03 125.18
C LEU A 463 -133.76 -37.91 124.04
N ALA A 464 -133.34 -38.13 122.79
CA ALA A 464 -134.24 -38.17 121.63
C ALA A 464 -135.16 -39.39 121.67
N ASN A 465 -134.61 -40.59 121.93
CA ASN A 465 -135.40 -41.83 122.00
C ASN A 465 -136.48 -41.78 123.11
N GLU A 466 -136.15 -41.22 124.28
CA GLU A 466 -137.11 -41.04 125.38
C GLU A 466 -138.23 -40.03 125.05
N GLY A 467 -137.98 -39.13 124.08
CA GLY A 467 -138.98 -38.21 123.52
C GLY A 467 -139.93 -38.88 122.54
N GLU A 468 -139.45 -39.78 121.69
CA GLU A 468 -140.27 -40.46 120.68
C GLU A 468 -141.31 -41.39 121.30
N GLU A 469 -140.96 -42.16 122.34
CA GLU A 469 -141.91 -43.03 123.05
C GLU A 469 -143.06 -42.24 123.73
N ARG A 470 -142.75 -41.05 124.26
CA ARG A 470 -143.76 -40.13 124.83
C ARG A 470 -144.62 -39.47 123.75
N SER A 471 -144.07 -39.21 122.57
CA SER A 471 -144.84 -38.65 121.44
C SER A 471 -145.87 -39.66 120.94
N ALA A 472 -145.48 -40.93 120.76
CA ALA A 472 -146.37 -41.98 120.26
C ALA A 472 -147.62 -42.17 121.16
N THR A 473 -147.45 -42.19 122.49
CA THR A 473 -148.55 -42.34 123.46
C THR A 473 -149.49 -41.12 123.52
N LEU A 474 -148.97 -39.90 123.29
CA LEU A 474 -149.79 -38.69 123.17
C LEU A 474 -150.56 -38.61 121.84
N GLN A 475 -150.04 -39.23 120.79
CA GLN A 475 -150.66 -39.21 119.46
C GLN A 475 -151.89 -40.14 119.38
N GLU A 476 -151.79 -41.35 119.94
CA GLU A 476 -152.90 -42.33 119.99
C GLU A 476 -154.11 -41.83 120.82
N THR A 477 -153.84 -41.09 121.90
CA THR A 477 -154.88 -40.44 122.71
C THR A 477 -155.53 -39.25 121.99
N GLY A 478 -154.76 -38.47 121.23
CA GLY A 478 -155.26 -37.38 120.39
C GLY A 478 -156.17 -37.84 119.23
N GLU A 479 -155.81 -38.92 118.54
CA GLU A 479 -156.61 -39.48 117.43
C GLU A 479 -157.95 -40.06 117.89
N THR A 480 -158.04 -40.50 119.14
CA THR A 480 -159.29 -40.99 119.74
C THR A 480 -160.23 -39.80 120.03
N ALA A 481 -159.72 -38.73 120.64
CA ALA A 481 -160.51 -37.50 120.87
C ALA A 481 -160.97 -36.82 119.57
N HIS A 482 -160.20 -36.92 118.48
CA HIS A 482 -160.57 -36.34 117.18
C HIS A 482 -161.76 -37.05 116.50
N ARG A 483 -161.88 -38.37 116.68
CA ARG A 483 -163.02 -39.16 116.18
C ARG A 483 -164.33 -38.81 116.90
N ASP A 484 -164.28 -38.60 118.21
CA ASP A 484 -165.47 -38.21 118.98
C ASP A 484 -165.95 -36.80 118.62
N ALA A 485 -165.01 -35.87 118.39
CA ALA A 485 -165.33 -34.49 117.96
C ALA A 485 -165.97 -34.42 116.56
N THR A 486 -165.54 -35.28 115.62
CA THR A 486 -166.08 -35.31 114.25
C THR A 486 -167.46 -35.95 114.15
N ALA A 487 -167.77 -36.92 115.01
CA ALA A 487 -169.13 -37.46 115.15
C ALA A 487 -170.13 -36.35 115.56
N ALA A 488 -169.83 -35.62 116.64
CA ALA A 488 -170.68 -34.53 117.14
C ALA A 488 -170.86 -33.38 116.13
N ALA A 489 -169.82 -33.04 115.35
CA ALA A 489 -169.90 -32.02 114.32
C ALA A 489 -170.84 -32.38 113.15
N THR A 490 -170.89 -33.67 112.79
CA THR A 490 -171.70 -34.17 111.67
C THR A 490 -173.21 -34.11 111.98
N GLU A 491 -173.57 -34.39 113.24
CA GLU A 491 -174.95 -34.34 113.72
C GLU A 491 -175.50 -32.91 113.78
N ALA A 492 -174.66 -31.95 114.21
CA ALA A 492 -174.99 -30.52 114.21
C ALA A 492 -175.20 -29.93 112.79
N GLN A 493 -174.58 -30.52 111.76
CA GLN A 493 -174.73 -30.03 110.38
C GLN A 493 -176.02 -30.52 109.71
N ARG A 494 -176.53 -31.72 110.05
CA ARG A 494 -177.83 -32.21 109.54
C ARG A 494 -178.99 -31.29 109.96
N ALA A 495 -179.02 -30.88 111.23
CA ALA A 495 -180.05 -29.97 111.75
C ALA A 495 -180.03 -28.55 111.13
N ARG A 496 -178.93 -28.13 110.51
CA ARG A 496 -178.82 -26.81 109.85
C ARG A 496 -179.36 -26.82 108.42
N SER A 497 -179.19 -27.90 107.67
CA SER A 497 -179.62 -27.99 106.27
C SER A 497 -181.15 -28.01 106.13
N GLU A 498 -181.87 -28.67 107.03
CA GLU A 498 -183.35 -28.70 107.02
C GLU A 498 -183.95 -27.30 107.26
N ALA A 499 -183.33 -26.48 108.12
CA ALA A 499 -183.73 -25.10 108.36
C ALA A 499 -183.41 -24.13 107.20
N GLY A 500 -182.51 -24.51 106.29
CA GLY A 500 -182.21 -23.75 105.07
C GLY A 500 -183.26 -23.98 103.98
N HIS A 501 -183.57 -25.26 103.70
CA HIS A 501 -184.43 -25.61 102.57
C HIS A 501 -185.88 -25.08 102.71
N LEU A 502 -186.42 -25.03 103.93
CA LEU A 502 -187.74 -24.47 104.20
C LEU A 502 -187.84 -22.95 104.00
N ARG A 503 -186.74 -22.20 104.08
CA ARG A 503 -186.74 -20.76 103.77
C ARG A 503 -186.74 -20.50 102.27
N GLN A 504 -185.99 -21.29 101.51
CA GLN A 504 -185.88 -21.11 100.05
C GLN A 504 -187.24 -21.27 99.35
N ARG A 505 -188.05 -22.26 99.77
CA ARG A 505 -189.43 -22.47 99.29
C ARG A 505 -190.41 -21.35 99.64
N LEU A 506 -190.08 -20.45 100.58
CA LEU A 506 -190.91 -19.28 100.87
C LEU A 506 -190.63 -18.14 99.87
N THR A 507 -189.36 -17.86 99.62
CA THR A 507 -188.90 -16.80 98.69
C THR A 507 -189.30 -17.03 97.23
N GLU A 508 -189.36 -18.28 96.76
CA GLU A 508 -189.79 -18.55 95.36
C GLU A 508 -191.29 -18.28 95.17
N VAL A 509 -192.13 -18.64 96.15
CA VAL A 509 -193.58 -18.36 96.11
C VAL A 509 -193.86 -16.86 96.21
N GLU A 510 -193.03 -16.10 96.94
CA GLU A 510 -193.07 -14.63 96.98
C GLU A 510 -192.61 -13.99 95.65
N GLN A 511 -191.76 -14.64 94.86
CA GLN A 511 -191.35 -14.14 93.54
C GLN A 511 -192.36 -14.47 92.43
N GLU A 512 -192.91 -15.70 92.41
CA GLU A 512 -193.98 -16.08 91.46
C GLU A 512 -195.24 -15.20 91.62
N THR A 513 -195.55 -14.78 92.85
CA THR A 513 -196.65 -13.83 93.11
C THR A 513 -196.30 -12.38 92.70
N ALA A 514 -195.06 -11.93 92.88
CA ALA A 514 -194.62 -10.58 92.51
C ALA A 514 -194.52 -10.32 90.99
N GLU A 515 -194.40 -11.37 90.16
CA GLU A 515 -194.45 -11.24 88.70
C GLU A 515 -195.88 -11.38 88.15
N ALA A 516 -196.73 -12.22 88.77
CA ALA A 516 -198.15 -12.31 88.42
C ALA A 516 -198.91 -10.97 88.59
N VAL A 517 -198.57 -10.19 89.62
CA VAL A 517 -199.11 -8.82 89.80
C VAL A 517 -198.65 -7.88 88.69
N ARG A 518 -197.37 -7.95 88.27
CA ARG A 518 -196.81 -7.06 87.23
C ARG A 518 -197.30 -7.38 85.81
N ALA A 519 -197.72 -8.62 85.57
CA ALA A 519 -198.36 -9.05 84.32
C ALA A 519 -199.90 -8.86 84.31
N GLY A 520 -200.49 -8.35 85.41
CA GLY A 520 -201.91 -7.96 85.47
C GLY A 520 -202.89 -9.07 85.84
N TRP A 521 -202.48 -10.07 86.63
CA TRP A 521 -203.34 -11.21 87.00
C TRP A 521 -204.00 -11.10 88.40
N LEU A 522 -203.56 -10.20 89.29
CA LEU A 522 -204.13 -9.99 90.64
C LEU A 522 -204.06 -8.52 91.11
N ASP A 523 -205.09 -8.10 91.85
CA ASP A 523 -205.32 -6.74 92.37
C ASP A 523 -204.99 -6.59 93.88
N ASP A 524 -204.83 -5.34 94.35
CA ASP A 524 -204.23 -4.94 95.64
C ASP A 524 -205.08 -5.22 96.91
N SER A 525 -204.52 -5.89 97.97
CA SER A 525 -204.68 -5.56 99.42
C SER A 525 -204.24 -6.61 100.50
N ALA A 526 -203.30 -6.22 101.40
CA ALA A 526 -203.13 -6.62 102.83
C ALA A 526 -202.63 -8.07 103.24
N PRO A 527 -202.43 -8.44 104.56
CA PRO A 527 -201.25 -8.13 105.42
C PRO A 527 -200.56 -9.33 106.20
N THR A 528 -199.51 -9.05 107.02
CA THR A 528 -198.50 -9.97 107.66
C THR A 528 -198.67 -10.35 109.17
N PRO A 529 -197.94 -11.39 109.71
CA PRO A 529 -197.51 -11.50 111.14
C PRO A 529 -196.10 -12.13 111.48
N THR A 530 -195.77 -12.40 112.78
CA THR A 530 -194.41 -12.31 113.44
C THR A 530 -193.83 -13.53 114.28
N ARG A 531 -192.73 -13.34 115.09
CA ARG A 531 -191.70 -14.30 115.67
C ARG A 531 -191.59 -14.37 117.24
N PRO A 532 -190.94 -15.39 117.89
CA PRO A 532 -190.28 -15.27 119.25
C PRO A 532 -188.82 -15.86 119.45
N ALA A 533 -188.37 -16.30 120.68
CA ALA A 533 -187.01 -16.12 121.29
C ALA A 533 -186.34 -17.30 122.16
N PRO A 534 -185.10 -17.20 122.77
CA PRO A 534 -184.18 -18.32 123.23
C PRO A 534 -183.69 -18.39 124.74
N ARG A 535 -182.74 -19.32 125.12
CA ARG A 535 -181.95 -19.34 126.42
C ARG A 535 -180.61 -20.16 126.51
N SER A 536 -179.95 -20.23 127.70
CA SER A 536 -178.46 -20.26 128.01
C SER A 536 -177.81 -21.56 128.65
N PRO A 537 -176.46 -21.62 128.93
CA PRO A 537 -175.66 -22.85 129.23
C PRO A 537 -175.03 -23.00 130.66
N ARG A 538 -174.22 -24.06 130.92
CA ARG A 538 -173.35 -24.26 132.13
C ARG A 538 -172.14 -25.22 131.91
N ALA A 539 -171.26 -25.39 132.92
CA ALA A 539 -169.89 -25.97 132.85
C ALA A 539 -169.57 -26.96 134.03
N THR A 540 -168.38 -27.57 134.30
CA THR A 540 -166.98 -27.18 133.96
C THR A 540 -165.95 -28.33 133.64
N PRO A 541 -165.14 -28.98 134.54
CA PRO A 541 -163.70 -29.19 134.22
C PRO A 541 -163.00 -30.54 134.58
N ARG A 542 -161.87 -30.86 133.92
CA ARG A 542 -160.52 -30.83 134.53
C ARG A 542 -159.42 -30.84 133.47
#